data_AF-C7M357-F1
#
_entry.id   AF-C7M357-F1
#
_cell.length_a   1.000
_cell.length_b   1.000
_cell.length_c   1.000
_cell.angle_alpha   90.00
_cell.angle_beta   90.00
_cell.angle_gamma   90.00
#
_symmetry.space_group_name_H-M   'P 1'
#
loop_
_entity.id
_entity.type
_entity.pdbx_description
1 polymer ?
#
loop_
_entity_poly.entity_id
_entity_poly.type
_entity_poly.pdbx_seq_one_letter_code
_entity_poly.pdbx_strand_id
1 'polypeptide(L)'
;MITALEQRLGSLSEGLPKLPAGAVAWLTRWAWLISLVVGILFALDAVQLARLATELGSSLAGIFFVSTHVTSELYLAAALTAVFAVLYIAATGPLKRGRYRGWRLIFVGTVLQLAFGIVIAIFVGVGGVLETLIEIAIGWYLLFQIRPNFAAQD
;
A
#
# COMPACT_ATOMS: atom_id res chain seq x y z
N MET A 1 6.99 -15.17 -8.49
CA MET A 1 7.71 -13.88 -8.33
C MET A 1 7.55 -13.29 -6.94
N ILE A 2 6.33 -13.07 -6.43
CA ILE A 2 6.12 -12.47 -5.08
C ILE A 2 6.82 -13.27 -3.96
N THR A 3 6.77 -14.59 -3.97
CA THR A 3 7.46 -15.44 -2.98
C THR A 3 8.98 -15.28 -2.99
N ALA A 4 9.58 -15.08 -4.16
CA ALA A 4 11.02 -14.86 -4.28
C ALA A 4 11.42 -13.48 -3.73
N LEU A 5 10.57 -12.46 -3.96
CA LEU A 5 10.76 -11.12 -3.38
C LEU A 5 10.64 -11.17 -1.86
N GLU A 6 9.64 -11.89 -1.36
CA GLU A 6 9.43 -12.11 0.08
C GLU A 6 10.66 -12.73 0.74
N GLN A 7 11.24 -13.77 0.14
CA GLN A 7 12.45 -14.42 0.66
C GLN A 7 13.65 -13.48 0.69
N ARG A 8 13.87 -12.69 -0.38
CA ARG A 8 14.98 -11.73 -0.45
C ARG A 8 14.83 -10.60 0.58
N LEU A 9 13.62 -10.08 0.75
CA LEU A 9 13.37 -9.05 1.76
C LEU A 9 13.42 -9.61 3.18
N GLY A 10 12.99 -10.87 3.35
CA GLY A 10 13.15 -11.61 4.58
C GLY A 10 14.60 -11.71 5.02
N SER A 11 15.49 -12.19 4.14
CA SER A 11 16.92 -12.28 4.46
C SER A 11 17.57 -10.91 4.72
N LEU A 12 17.17 -9.87 3.98
CA LEU A 12 17.62 -8.50 4.26
C LEU A 12 17.17 -8.01 5.64
N SER A 13 15.93 -8.33 6.05
CA SER A 13 15.38 -7.94 7.35
C SER A 13 16.03 -8.65 8.54
N GLU A 14 16.69 -9.80 8.31
CA GLU A 14 17.43 -10.52 9.33
C GLU A 14 18.70 -9.78 9.75
N GLY A 15 19.37 -9.09 8.81
CA GLY A 15 20.54 -8.27 9.08
C GLY A 15 20.24 -6.89 9.68
N LEU A 16 18.96 -6.48 9.72
CA LEU A 16 18.56 -5.20 10.31
C LEU A 16 18.36 -5.31 11.82
N PRO A 17 18.53 -4.21 12.59
CA PRO A 17 18.26 -4.18 14.03
C PRO A 17 16.88 -4.78 14.33
N LYS A 18 16.77 -5.54 15.43
CA LYS A 18 15.48 -6.11 15.84
C LYS A 18 14.74 -5.13 16.72
N LEU A 19 13.44 -5.00 16.49
CA LEU A 19 12.59 -4.22 17.38
C LEU A 19 12.49 -4.91 18.76
N PRO A 20 12.35 -4.15 19.85
CA PRO A 20 12.12 -4.75 21.17
C PRO A 20 10.85 -5.60 21.15
N ALA A 21 10.85 -6.72 21.88
CA ALA A 21 9.76 -7.70 21.85
C ALA A 21 8.38 -7.07 22.13
N GLY A 22 8.31 -6.08 23.01
CA GLY A 22 7.08 -5.33 23.29
C GLY A 22 6.51 -4.60 22.07
N ALA A 23 7.37 -4.01 21.23
CA ALA A 23 6.95 -3.33 20.00
C ALA A 23 6.44 -4.32 18.95
N VAL A 24 7.12 -5.47 18.77
CA VAL A 24 6.67 -6.54 17.87
C VAL A 24 5.31 -7.10 18.31
N ALA A 25 5.14 -7.34 19.62
CA ALA A 25 3.89 -7.82 20.18
C ALA A 25 2.75 -6.81 19.99
N TRP A 26 3.02 -5.52 20.23
CA TRP A 26 2.06 -4.45 20.01
C TRP A 26 1.64 -4.36 18.53
N LEU A 27 2.61 -4.32 17.61
CA LEU A 27 2.36 -4.26 16.17
C LEU A 27 1.56 -5.47 15.70
N THR A 28 1.90 -6.66 16.16
CA THR A 28 1.18 -7.90 15.81
C THR A 28 -0.27 -7.85 16.30
N ARG A 29 -0.48 -7.43 17.55
CA ARG A 29 -1.82 -7.32 18.16
C ARG A 29 -2.71 -6.31 17.44
N TRP A 30 -2.15 -5.20 16.99
CA TRP A 30 -2.89 -4.10 16.36
C TRP A 30 -2.79 -4.07 14.83
N ALA A 31 -2.07 -5.01 14.20
CA ALA A 31 -1.88 -5.08 12.76
C ALA A 31 -3.21 -5.04 11.99
N TRP A 32 -4.24 -5.73 12.48
CA TRP A 32 -5.56 -5.73 11.85
C TRP A 32 -6.22 -4.34 11.88
N LEU A 33 -6.03 -3.57 12.95
CA LEU A 33 -6.61 -2.23 13.09
C LEU A 33 -5.83 -1.24 12.23
N ILE A 34 -4.50 -1.32 12.24
CA ILE A 34 -3.63 -0.52 11.36
C ILE A 34 -4.03 -0.78 9.90
N SER A 35 -4.17 -2.04 9.50
CA SER A 35 -4.61 -2.43 8.16
C SER A 35 -5.99 -1.88 7.81
N LEU A 36 -6.93 -1.92 8.75
CA LEU A 36 -8.28 -1.39 8.54
C LEU A 36 -8.24 0.13 8.32
N VAL A 37 -7.54 0.86 9.19
CA VAL A 37 -7.41 2.33 9.09
C VAL A 37 -6.77 2.71 7.77
N VAL A 38 -5.63 2.10 7.42
CA VAL A 38 -4.95 2.36 6.14
C VAL A 38 -5.85 2.03 4.95
N GLY A 39 -6.58 0.91 5.01
CA GLY A 39 -7.54 0.54 3.96
C GLY A 39 -8.69 1.54 3.80
N ILE A 40 -9.22 2.08 4.90
CA ILE A 40 -10.24 3.15 4.86
C ILE A 40 -9.66 4.44 4.28
N LEU A 41 -8.44 4.82 4.66
CA LEU A 41 -7.78 6.01 4.12
C LEU A 41 -7.60 5.88 2.59
N PHE A 42 -7.16 4.73 2.10
CA PHE A 42 -7.11 4.47 0.66
C PHE A 42 -8.50 4.51 -0.01
N ALA A 43 -9.55 4.01 0.64
CA ALA A 43 -10.90 4.08 0.09
C ALA A 43 -11.37 5.55 -0.04
N LEU A 44 -11.10 6.37 0.97
CA LEU A 44 -11.43 7.80 0.96
C LEU A 44 -10.63 8.55 -0.10
N ASP A 45 -9.35 8.23 -0.27
CA ASP A 45 -8.48 8.81 -1.28
C ASP A 45 -8.96 8.44 -2.71
N ALA A 46 -9.31 7.17 -2.94
CA ALA A 46 -9.88 6.71 -4.20
C ALA A 46 -11.17 7.47 -4.57
N VAL A 47 -12.06 7.70 -3.60
CA VAL A 47 -13.28 8.49 -3.80
C VAL A 47 -12.95 9.95 -4.11
N GLN A 48 -11.98 10.55 -3.43
CA GLN A 48 -11.56 11.93 -3.69
C GLN A 48 -10.98 12.09 -5.10
N LEU A 49 -10.11 11.17 -5.54
CA LEU A 49 -9.56 11.17 -6.90
C LEU A 49 -10.65 11.02 -7.97
N ALA A 50 -11.61 10.14 -7.76
CA ALA A 50 -12.74 9.96 -8.68
C ALA A 50 -13.65 11.20 -8.75
N ARG A 51 -13.87 11.89 -7.61
CA ARG A 51 -14.60 13.17 -7.57
C ARG A 51 -13.85 14.25 -8.33
N LEU A 52 -12.55 14.40 -8.08
CA LEU A 52 -11.71 15.36 -8.77
C LEU A 52 -11.72 15.13 -10.30
N ALA A 53 -11.63 13.87 -10.75
CA ALA A 53 -11.75 13.52 -12.16
C ALA A 53 -13.10 13.96 -12.76
N THR A 54 -14.18 13.75 -12.01
CA THR A 54 -15.55 14.10 -12.43
C THR A 54 -15.75 15.63 -12.47
N GLU A 55 -15.25 16.35 -11.47
CA GLU A 55 -15.32 17.82 -11.39
C GLU A 55 -14.49 18.50 -12.49
N LEU A 56 -13.29 17.99 -12.76
CA LEU A 56 -12.46 18.49 -13.87
C LEU A 56 -13.08 18.18 -15.23
N GLY A 57 -13.78 17.06 -15.37
CA GLY A 57 -14.50 16.71 -16.60
C GLY A 57 -15.83 17.43 -16.80
N SER A 58 -16.47 17.93 -15.74
CA SER A 58 -17.81 18.56 -15.77
C SER A 58 -17.81 20.08 -15.58
N SER A 59 -16.76 20.65 -15.00
CA SER A 59 -16.57 22.11 -14.93
C SER A 59 -16.38 22.71 -16.33
N LEU A 60 -16.48 24.04 -16.46
CA LEU A 60 -16.30 24.82 -17.71
C LEU A 60 -14.91 24.67 -18.37
N ALA A 61 -14.15 23.60 -18.09
CA ALA A 61 -12.96 23.12 -18.77
C ALA A 61 -13.18 22.75 -20.25
N GLY A 62 -14.44 22.73 -20.73
CA GLY A 62 -14.72 22.83 -22.17
C GLY A 62 -14.22 24.13 -22.82
N ILE A 63 -13.93 25.17 -22.02
CA ILE A 63 -13.40 26.48 -22.46
C ILE A 63 -11.89 26.61 -22.19
N PHE A 64 -11.37 25.96 -21.14
CA PHE A 64 -9.95 25.88 -20.81
C PHE A 64 -9.49 24.43 -20.95
N PHE A 65 -8.89 24.09 -22.09
CA PHE A 65 -8.29 22.82 -22.51
C PHE A 65 -7.69 21.90 -21.42
N VAL A 66 -8.49 21.38 -20.49
CA VAL A 66 -8.09 20.24 -19.67
C VAL A 66 -8.16 19.05 -20.60
N SER A 67 -6.99 18.49 -20.94
CA SER A 67 -6.93 17.38 -21.87
C SER A 67 -7.68 16.18 -21.29
N THR A 68 -8.40 15.45 -22.14
CA THR A 68 -9.09 14.20 -21.78
C THR A 68 -8.16 13.19 -21.11
N HIS A 69 -6.85 13.30 -21.38
CA HIS A 69 -5.81 12.49 -20.75
C HIS A 69 -5.74 12.68 -19.23
N VAL A 70 -5.79 13.91 -18.72
CA VAL A 70 -5.71 14.20 -17.28
C VAL A 70 -6.87 13.56 -16.52
N THR A 71 -8.09 13.64 -17.06
CA THR A 71 -9.26 13.01 -16.43
C THR A 71 -9.17 11.48 -16.41
N SER A 72 -8.64 10.86 -17.47
CA SER A 72 -8.46 9.41 -17.54
C SER A 72 -7.38 8.89 -16.59
N GLU A 73 -6.30 9.67 -16.39
CA GLU A 73 -5.23 9.35 -15.44
C GLU A 73 -5.72 9.38 -13.99
N LEU A 74 -6.58 10.34 -13.64
CA LEU A 74 -7.18 10.42 -12.30
C LEU A 74 -8.12 9.25 -12.01
N TYR A 75 -8.91 8.80 -12.98
CA TYR A 75 -9.73 7.59 -12.82
C TYR A 75 -8.89 6.33 -12.69
N LEU A 76 -7.79 6.22 -13.44
CA LEU A 76 -6.85 5.11 -13.30
C LEU A 76 -6.21 5.12 -11.91
N ALA A 77 -5.74 6.27 -11.43
CA ALA A 77 -5.21 6.42 -10.08
C ALA A 77 -6.25 6.03 -9.02
N ALA A 78 -7.49 6.53 -9.14
CA ALA A 78 -8.58 6.17 -8.23
C ALA A 78 -8.84 4.66 -8.21
N ALA A 79 -8.85 4.00 -9.37
CA ALA A 79 -9.06 2.56 -9.47
C ALA A 79 -7.93 1.77 -8.79
N LEU A 80 -6.67 2.18 -9.00
CA LEU A 80 -5.51 1.55 -8.35
C LEU A 80 -5.54 1.75 -6.83
N THR A 81 -5.84 2.95 -6.36
CA THR A 81 -6.00 3.25 -4.93
C THR A 81 -7.13 2.41 -4.32
N ALA A 82 -8.23 2.21 -5.03
CA ALA A 82 -9.31 1.34 -4.60
C ALA A 82 -8.88 -0.13 -4.46
N VAL A 83 -8.00 -0.63 -5.34
CA VAL A 83 -7.41 -1.97 -5.21
C VAL A 83 -6.60 -2.08 -3.92
N PHE A 84 -5.80 -1.07 -3.56
CA PHE A 84 -5.09 -1.05 -2.29
C PHE A 84 -6.06 -1.06 -1.10
N ALA A 85 -7.09 -0.22 -1.14
CA ALA A 85 -8.13 -0.19 -0.11
C ALA A 85 -8.72 -1.60 0.12
N VAL A 86 -9.09 -2.29 -0.96
CA VAL A 86 -9.66 -3.65 -0.89
C VAL A 86 -8.66 -4.64 -0.28
N LEU A 87 -7.39 -4.61 -0.68
CA LEU A 87 -6.37 -5.52 -0.14
C LEU A 87 -6.17 -5.33 1.37
N TYR A 88 -6.06 -4.07 1.81
CA TYR A 88 -5.85 -3.73 3.22
C TYR A 88 -7.09 -4.02 4.08
N ILE A 89 -8.29 -3.76 3.57
CA ILE A 89 -9.54 -4.11 4.27
C ILE A 89 -9.72 -5.64 4.31
N ALA A 90 -9.43 -6.35 3.21
CA ALA A 90 -9.54 -7.81 3.17
C ALA A 90 -8.53 -8.51 4.08
N ALA A 91 -7.39 -7.88 4.37
CA ALA A 91 -6.38 -8.40 5.30
C ALA A 91 -6.86 -8.38 6.77
N THR A 92 -7.81 -7.54 7.14
CA THR A 92 -8.25 -7.34 8.53
C THR A 92 -8.76 -8.61 9.20
N GLY A 93 -9.64 -9.36 8.53
CA GLY A 93 -10.24 -10.58 9.06
C GLY A 93 -9.22 -11.70 9.31
N PRO A 94 -8.31 -11.99 8.36
CA PRO A 94 -7.20 -12.92 8.58
C PRO A 94 -6.18 -12.44 9.62
N LEU A 95 -5.82 -11.15 9.65
CA LEU A 95 -4.88 -10.59 10.64
C LEU A 95 -5.41 -10.68 12.06
N LYS A 96 -6.71 -10.41 12.26
CA LYS A 96 -7.36 -10.56 13.57
C LYS A 96 -7.33 -12.01 14.08
N ARG A 97 -7.24 -12.98 13.16
CA ARG A 97 -7.11 -14.42 13.44
C ARG A 97 -5.67 -14.90 13.46
N GLY A 98 -4.68 -14.00 13.37
CA GLY A 98 -3.27 -14.37 13.39
C GLY A 98 -2.76 -15.13 12.17
N ARG A 99 -3.51 -15.15 11.05
CA ARG A 99 -3.17 -15.97 9.88
C ARG A 99 -2.16 -15.29 8.96
N TYR A 100 -1.24 -16.08 8.43
CA TYR A 100 -0.26 -15.66 7.43
C TYR A 100 -0.90 -15.03 6.19
N ARG A 101 -2.08 -15.53 5.79
CA ARG A 101 -2.85 -14.95 4.67
C ARG A 101 -3.08 -13.45 4.81
N GLY A 102 -3.30 -12.94 6.03
CA GLY A 102 -3.52 -11.50 6.26
C GLY A 102 -2.26 -10.68 6.04
N TRP A 103 -1.15 -11.13 6.63
CA TRP A 103 0.17 -10.54 6.43
C TRP A 103 0.55 -10.51 4.94
N ARG A 104 0.31 -11.62 4.24
CA ARG A 104 0.59 -11.74 2.81
C ARG A 104 -0.21 -10.76 1.96
N LEU A 105 -1.47 -10.49 2.32
CA LEU A 105 -2.29 -9.49 1.61
C LEU A 105 -1.71 -8.08 1.73
N ILE A 106 -1.26 -7.68 2.92
CA ILE A 106 -0.56 -6.39 3.11
C ILE A 106 0.72 -6.37 2.27
N PHE A 107 1.53 -7.43 2.34
CA PHE A 107 2.78 -7.51 1.59
C PHE A 107 2.54 -7.36 0.08
N VAL A 108 1.56 -8.09 -0.48
CA VAL A 108 1.17 -7.96 -1.89
C VAL A 108 0.72 -6.53 -2.21
N GLY A 109 -0.08 -5.90 -1.35
CA GLY A 109 -0.51 -4.52 -1.50
C GLY A 109 0.67 -3.54 -1.61
N THR A 110 1.65 -3.64 -0.70
CA THR A 110 2.84 -2.78 -0.72
C THR A 110 3.75 -3.02 -1.94
N VAL A 111 3.86 -4.27 -2.42
CA VAL A 111 4.63 -4.59 -3.64
C VAL A 111 3.96 -4.00 -4.87
N LEU A 112 2.63 -4.08 -4.95
CA LEU A 112 1.88 -3.44 -6.03
C LEU A 112 2.05 -1.92 -5.98
N GLN A 113 1.90 -1.32 -4.79
CA GLN A 113 2.11 0.12 -4.59
C GLN A 113 3.49 0.56 -5.06
N LEU A 114 4.55 -0.18 -4.71
CA LEU A 114 5.90 0.10 -5.19
C LEU A 114 6.01 0.00 -6.72
N ALA A 115 5.46 -1.05 -7.32
CA ALA A 115 5.50 -1.24 -8.76
C ALA A 115 4.81 -0.08 -9.50
N PHE A 116 3.64 0.35 -9.02
CA PHE A 116 2.93 1.49 -9.59
C PHE A 116 3.67 2.81 -9.35
N GLY A 117 4.24 3.02 -8.16
CA GLY A 117 5.05 4.19 -7.86
C GLY A 117 6.25 4.33 -8.80
N ILE A 118 6.94 3.22 -9.09
CA ILE A 118 8.06 3.20 -10.05
C ILE A 118 7.57 3.52 -11.48
N VAL A 119 6.45 2.94 -11.91
CA VAL A 119 5.89 3.23 -13.23
C VAL A 119 5.59 4.72 -13.35
N ILE A 120 4.88 5.31 -12.39
CA ILE A 120 4.53 6.74 -12.40
C ILE A 120 5.80 7.61 -12.39
N ALA A 121 6.79 7.26 -11.57
CA ALA A 121 8.07 7.97 -11.51
C ALA A 121 8.80 8.06 -12.85
N ILE A 122 8.75 7.00 -13.66
CA ILE A 122 9.38 6.96 -14.98
C ILE A 122 8.71 7.93 -15.95
N PHE A 123 7.38 8.09 -15.86
CA PHE A 123 6.60 8.93 -16.78
C PHE A 123 6.47 10.39 -16.35
N VAL A 124 6.35 10.65 -15.04
CA VAL A 124 6.06 11.98 -14.48
C VAL A 124 7.31 12.66 -13.91
N GLY A 125 8.37 11.89 -13.66
CA GLY A 125 9.64 12.37 -13.09
C GLY A 125 9.87 11.89 -11.66
N VAL A 126 11.12 12.05 -11.21
CA VAL A 126 11.64 11.42 -9.98
C VAL A 126 11.35 12.19 -8.68
N GLY A 127 10.64 13.33 -8.78
CA GLY A 127 10.30 14.15 -7.61
C GLY A 127 9.44 13.37 -6.62
N GLY A 128 9.91 13.21 -5.37
CA GLY A 128 9.18 12.49 -4.31
C GLY A 128 9.36 10.96 -4.31
N VAL A 129 10.10 10.38 -5.26
CA VAL A 129 10.32 8.93 -5.33
C VAL A 129 11.17 8.43 -4.18
N LEU A 130 12.21 9.17 -3.79
CA LEU A 130 13.06 8.79 -2.66
C LEU A 130 12.26 8.73 -1.36
N GLU A 131 11.35 9.68 -1.14
CA GLU A 131 10.47 9.69 0.04
C GLU A 131 9.54 8.48 0.04
N THR A 132 8.91 8.18 -1.09
CA THR A 132 8.06 6.99 -1.26
C THR A 132 8.84 5.69 -1.02
N LEU A 133 10.07 5.60 -1.52
CA LEU A 133 10.93 4.44 -1.33
C LEU A 133 11.32 4.27 0.14
N ILE A 134 11.62 5.35 0.85
CA ILE A 134 11.92 5.34 2.29
C ILE A 134 10.69 4.88 3.07
N GLU A 135 9.51 5.41 2.77
CA GLU A 135 8.26 5.03 3.43
C GLU A 135 7.95 3.54 3.24
N ILE A 136 8.06 3.04 2.01
CA ILE A 136 7.88 1.61 1.69
C ILE A 136 8.94 0.77 2.40
N ALA A 137 10.19 1.20 2.43
CA ALA A 137 11.27 0.47 3.11
C ALA A 137 11.02 0.36 4.62
N ILE A 138 10.57 1.44 5.27
CA ILE A 138 10.18 1.44 6.68
C ILE A 138 8.98 0.51 6.89
N GLY A 139 7.96 0.61 6.03
CA GLY A 139 6.77 -0.25 6.07
C GLY A 139 7.14 -1.73 5.96
N TRP A 140 8.02 -2.10 5.02
CA TRP A 140 8.54 -3.45 4.89
C TRP A 140 9.35 -3.88 6.10
N TYR A 141 10.24 -3.04 6.61
CA TYR A 141 10.99 -3.35 7.82
C TYR A 141 10.05 -3.72 8.97
N LEU A 142 9.04 -2.88 9.27
CA LEU A 142 8.06 -3.17 10.32
C LEU A 142 7.24 -4.45 10.03
N LEU A 143 6.82 -4.63 8.77
CA LEU A 143 6.03 -5.78 8.34
C LEU A 143 6.82 -7.09 8.50
N PHE A 144 8.11 -7.11 8.16
CA PHE A 144 8.95 -8.30 8.31
C PHE A 144 9.27 -8.62 9.77
N GLN A 145 9.34 -7.63 10.66
CA GLN A 145 9.54 -7.87 12.11
C GLN A 145 8.37 -8.63 12.74
N ILE A 146 7.14 -8.45 12.26
CA ILE A 146 5.96 -9.16 12.76
C ILE A 146 5.64 -10.45 11.98
N ARG A 147 6.28 -10.69 10.83
CA ARG A 147 6.04 -11.87 9.97
C ARG A 147 6.07 -13.21 10.73
N PRO A 148 7.07 -13.50 11.59
CA PRO A 148 7.15 -14.80 12.28
C PRO A 148 5.90 -15.13 13.09
N ASN A 149 5.24 -14.12 13.67
CA ASN A 149 4.04 -14.32 14.49
C ASN A 149 2.81 -14.76 13.69
N PHE A 150 2.77 -14.43 12.39
CA PHE A 150 1.69 -14.84 11.48
C PHE A 150 2.05 -16.12 10.72
N ALA A 151 3.33 -16.30 10.37
CA ALA A 151 3.81 -17.48 9.66
C ALA A 151 3.84 -18.74 10.53
N ALA A 152 3.89 -18.61 11.87
CA ALA A 152 3.87 -19.74 12.79
C ALA A 152 2.46 -20.34 13.03
N GLN A 153 1.39 -19.70 12.56
CA GLN A 153 0.00 -20.07 12.83
C GLN A 153 -0.71 -20.75 11.65
N ASP A 154 -0.03 -20.90 10.51
CA ASP A 154 -0.48 -21.60 9.30
C ASP A 154 0.52 -22.71 8.95
#